data_AF-A0A4Q5T5L8-F1
#
_entry.id   AF-A0A4Q5T5L8-F1
#
_cell.length_a   1.000
_cell.length_b   1.000
_cell.length_c   1.000
_cell.angle_alpha   90.00
_cell.angle_beta   90.00
_cell.angle_gamma   90.00
#
_symmetry.space_group_name_H-M   'P 1'
#
loop_
_entity.id
_entity.type
_entity.pdbx_description
1 polymer ?
#
loop_
_entity_poly.entity_id
_entity_poly.type
_entity_poly.pdbx_seq_one_letter_code
_entity_poly.pdbx_strand_id
1 'polypeptide(L)' 'MKKQLFFFIFLTALCFVSSELMAQCSMCTKTASQLGEKPALGMNQGILYLMGAPFAIMGYIGYRWWKGQKATEAES' A
#
# COMPACT_ATOMS: atom_id res chain seq x y z
N MET A 1 -20.51 -21.81 -2.93
CA MET A 1 -19.86 -20.86 -3.86
C MET A 1 -20.51 -19.47 -3.88
N LYS A 2 -21.85 -19.35 -4.01
CA LYS A 2 -22.53 -18.04 -4.08
C LYS A 2 -22.26 -17.11 -2.88
N LYS A 3 -22.16 -17.65 -1.65
CA LYS A 3 -21.83 -16.87 -0.43
C LYS A 3 -20.39 -16.34 -0.41
N GLN A 4 -19.44 -17.14 -0.91
CA GLN A 4 -18.02 -16.75 -1.02
C GLN A 4 -17.85 -15.67 -2.10
N LEU A 5 -18.58 -15.80 -3.22
CA LEU A 5 -18.64 -14.79 -4.27
C LEU A 5 -19.25 -13.47 -3.77
N PHE A 6 -20.36 -13.55 -3.02
CA PHE A 6 -20.95 -12.36 -2.39
C PHE A 6 -19.99 -11.68 -1.40
N PHE A 7 -19.25 -12.47 -0.62
CA PHE A 7 -18.24 -11.95 0.30
C PHE A 7 -17.11 -11.24 -0.45
N PHE A 8 -16.60 -11.83 -1.53
CA PHE A 8 -15.57 -11.21 -2.37
C PHE A 8 -16.06 -9.93 -3.05
N ILE A 9 -17.29 -9.92 -3.57
CA ILE A 9 -17.90 -8.73 -4.19
C ILE A 9 -18.09 -7.62 -3.15
N PHE A 10 -18.56 -7.96 -1.95
CA PHE A 10 -18.71 -7.02 -0.85
C PHE A 10 -17.38 -6.42 -0.41
N LEU A 11 -16.35 -7.26 -0.24
CA LEU A 11 -14.99 -6.82 0.12
C LEU A 11 -14.41 -5.88 -0.95
N THR A 12 -14.61 -6.21 -2.21
CA THR A 12 -14.16 -5.40 -3.36
C THR A 12 -14.89 -4.06 -3.39
N ALA A 13 -16.21 -4.05 -3.17
CA ALA A 13 -17.01 -2.82 -3.10
C ALA A 13 -16.57 -1.88 -1.96
N LEU A 14 -16.15 -2.43 -0.81
CA LEU A 14 -15.60 -1.63 0.29
C LEU A 14 -14.30 -0.89 -0.10
N CYS A 15 -13.46 -1.47 -0.96
CA CYS A 15 -12.24 -0.81 -1.43
C CYS A 15 -12.51 0.40 -2.35
N PHE A 16 -13.71 0.48 -2.96
CA PHE A 16 -14.10 1.59 -3.84
C PHE A 16 -14.80 2.74 -3.10
N VAL A 17 -15.04 2.63 -1.79
CA VAL A 17 -15.47 3.74 -0.96
C VAL A 17 -14.29 4.71 -0.84
N SER A 18 -14.23 5.68 -1.76
CA SER A 18 -13.27 6.76 -1.72
C SER A 18 -13.63 7.70 -0.57
N SER A 19 -12.83 7.69 0.49
CA SER A 19 -12.76 8.84 1.38
C SER A 19 -11.96 9.93 0.68
N GLU A 20 -12.32 11.20 0.85
CA GLU A 20 -11.44 12.30 0.46
C GLU A 20 -10.02 12.02 0.98
N LEU A 21 -9.00 12.36 0.18
CA LEU A 21 -7.57 12.11 0.45
C LEU A 21 -7.03 12.95 1.63
N MET A 22 -7.78 12.98 2.74
CA MET A 22 -7.33 13.42 4.03
C MET A 22 -6.22 12.47 4.47
N ALA A 23 -5.06 13.01 4.84
CA ALA A 23 -3.97 12.19 5.34
C ALA A 23 -4.48 11.34 6.52
N GLN A 24 -4.22 10.03 6.46
CA GLN A 24 -4.76 9.06 7.43
C GLN A 24 -4.14 9.22 8.83
N CYS A 25 -3.03 9.98 8.95
CA CYS A 25 -2.35 10.27 10.20
C CYS A 25 -2.66 11.70 10.66
N SER A 26 -3.30 11.83 11.83
CA SER A 26 -3.67 13.12 12.43
C SER A 26 -2.46 14.04 12.69
N MET A 27 -1.29 13.47 13.01
CA MET A 27 -0.04 14.23 13.17
C MET A 27 0.42 14.83 11.84
N CYS A 28 0.33 14.07 10.74
CA CYS A 28 0.74 14.52 9.42
C CYS A 28 -0.14 15.68 8.94
N THR A 29 -1.46 15.61 9.16
CA THR A 29 -2.39 16.68 8.81
C THR A 29 -2.09 17.98 9.56
N LYS A 30 -1.84 17.89 10.87
CA LYS A 30 -1.50 19.06 11.70
C LYS A 30 -0.16 19.69 11.29
N THR A 31 0.81 18.87 10.91
CA THR A 31 2.13 19.36 10.52
C THR A 31 2.06 20.03 9.14
N ALA A 32 1.37 19.40 8.18
CA ALA A 32 1.17 19.93 6.84
C ALA A 32 0.48 21.30 6.84
N SER A 33 -0.50 21.53 7.72
CA SER A 33 -1.18 22.83 7.82
C SER A 33 -0.29 23.96 8.34
N GLN A 34 0.84 23.66 9.00
CA GLN A 34 1.81 24.65 9.49
C GLN A 34 2.93 24.96 8.47
N LEU A 35 3.06 24.17 7.41
CA LEU A 35 4.20 24.15 6.50
C LEU A 35 4.01 25.03 5.24
N GLY A 36 2.81 25.55 5.00
CA GLY A 36 2.45 26.22 3.74
C GLY A 36 2.27 25.22 2.59
N GLU A 37 1.75 25.68 1.44
CA GLU A 37 1.28 24.81 0.36
C GLU A 37 2.39 23.90 -0.24
N LYS A 38 3.53 24.48 -0.66
CA LYS A 38 4.60 23.73 -1.33
C LYS A 38 5.26 22.68 -0.43
N PRO A 39 5.64 22.97 0.83
CA PRO A 39 6.23 21.96 1.70
C PRO A 39 5.21 20.92 2.18
N ALA A 40 3.92 21.28 2.32
CA ALA A 40 2.85 20.33 2.61
C ALA A 40 2.66 19.27 1.50
N LEU A 41 2.75 19.68 0.23
CA LEU A 41 2.74 18.77 -0.93
C LEU A 41 3.92 17.79 -0.89
N GLY A 42 5.13 18.28 -0.62
CA GLY A 42 6.32 17.44 -0.48
C GLY A 42 6.21 16.44 0.68
N MET A 43 5.60 16.86 1.80
CA MET A 43 5.34 15.99 2.94
C MET A 43 4.41 14.82 2.59
N ASN A 44 3.30 15.09 1.88
CA ASN A 44 2.36 14.04 1.46
C ASN A 44 3.01 13.02 0.51
N GLN A 45 3.87 13.48 -0.40
CA GLN A 45 4.66 12.59 -1.25
C GLN A 45 5.61 11.70 -0.44
N GLY A 46 6.24 12.26 0.59
CA GLY A 46 7.08 11.51 1.52
C GLY A 46 6.31 10.42 2.28
N ILE A 47 5.10 10.71 2.74
CA ILE A 47 4.23 9.72 3.42
C ILE A 47 3.91 8.56 2.48
N LEU A 48 3.48 8.85 1.24
CA LEU A 48 3.16 7.82 0.26
C LEU A 48 4.39 6.96 -0.09
N TYR A 49 5.56 7.59 -0.22
CA TYR A 49 6.81 6.88 -0.44
C TYR A 49 7.13 5.91 0.71
N LEU A 50 7.07 6.39 1.96
CA LEU A 50 7.35 5.59 3.14
C LEU A 50 6.30 4.48 3.36
N MET A 51 5.03 4.71 3.02
CA MET A 51 3.98 3.69 3.06
C MET A 51 4.20 2.60 2.00
N GLY A 52 4.61 2.98 0.79
CA GLY A 52 4.83 2.04 -0.32
C GLY A 52 6.11 1.22 -0.17
N ALA A 53 7.17 1.81 0.40
CA ALA A 53 8.48 1.18 0.58
C ALA A 53 8.45 -0.22 1.23
N PRO A 54 7.79 -0.46 2.38
CA PRO A 54 7.78 -1.78 3.00
C PRO A 54 7.10 -2.83 2.12
N PHE A 55 6.02 -2.49 1.41
CA PHE A 55 5.37 -3.42 0.49
C PHE A 55 6.25 -3.74 -0.71
N ALA A 56 6.94 -2.74 -1.27
CA ALA A 56 7.87 -2.95 -2.37
C ALA A 56 9.06 -3.84 -1.96
N ILE A 57 9.62 -3.61 -0.77
CA ILE A 57 10.72 -4.42 -0.21
C ILE A 57 10.26 -5.87 -0.01
N MET A 58 9.12 -6.07 0.66
CA MET A 58 8.58 -7.41 0.91
C MET A 58 8.23 -8.13 -0.39
N GLY A 59 7.64 -7.43 -1.37
CA GLY A 59 7.35 -7.96 -2.70
C GLY A 59 8.62 -8.39 -3.44
N TYR A 60 9.68 -7.58 -3.38
CA TYR A 60 10.98 -7.91 -3.99
C TYR A 60 11.62 -9.14 -3.35
N ILE A 61 11.66 -9.21 -2.01
CA ILE A 61 12.21 -10.35 -1.27
C ILE A 61 11.41 -11.63 -1.60
N GLY A 62 10.08 -11.56 -1.53
CA GLY A 62 9.21 -12.69 -1.85
C GLY A 62 9.39 -13.19 -3.29
N TYR A 63 9.49 -12.28 -4.27
CA TYR A 63 9.76 -12.62 -5.67
C TYR A 63 11.12 -13.32 -5.83
N ARG A 64 12.18 -12.81 -5.21
CA ARG A 64 13.52 -13.40 -5.25
C ARG A 64 13.55 -14.79 -4.62
N TRP A 65 12.86 -14.98 -3.49
CA TRP A 65 12.78 -16.28 -2.83
C TRP A 65 12.04 -17.31 -3.69
N TRP A 66 10.88 -16.95 -4.24
CA TRP A 66 10.12 -17.85 -5.11
C TRP A 66 10.92 -18.28 -6.35
N LYS A 67 11.63 -17.34 -6.98
CA LYS A 67 12.51 -17.64 -8.12
C LYS A 67 13.66 -18.58 -7.72
N GLY A 68 14.23 -18.39 -6.52
CA GLY A 68 15.26 -19.27 -5.97
C GLY A 68 14.76 -20.71 -5.79
N GLN A 69 13.57 -20.90 -5.23
CA GLN A 69 12.99 -22.24 -5.05
C GLN A 69 12.75 -22.96 -6.38
N LYS A 70 12.23 -22.25 -7.40
CA LYS A 70 12.05 -22.84 -8.75
C LYS A 70 13.35 -23.29 -9.41
N ALA A 71 14.47 -22.62 -9.13
CA ALA A 71 15.77 -23.04 -9.63
C ALA A 71 16.25 -24.33 -8.94
N THR A 72 16.04 -24.45 -7.63
CA THR A 72 16.40 -25.64 -6.86
C THR A 72 15.52 -26.86 -7.19
N GLU A 73 14.21 -26.67 -7.42
CA GLU A 73 13.29 -27.75 -7.86
C GLU A 73 13.59 -28.27 -9.27
N ALA A 74 14.22 -27.47 -10.13
CA ALA A 74 14.61 -27.89 -11.48
C ALA A 74 15.91 -28.72 -11.52
N GLU A 75 16.67 -28.72 -10.43
CA GLU A 75 17.91 -29.52 -10.27
C GLU A 75 17.73 -30.79 -9.43
N SER A 76 16.55 -31.01 -8.83
CA SER A 76 16.22 -32.21 -8.02
C SER A 76 15.41 -33.26 -8.79
#